data_AF-A0AAW4VCG7-F1
#
_entry.id   AF-A0AAW4VCG7-F1
#
_cell.length_a   1.000
_cell.length_b   1.000
_cell.length_c   1.000
_cell.angle_alpha   90.00
_cell.angle_beta   90.00
_cell.angle_gamma   90.00
#
_symmetry.space_group_name_H-M   'P 1'
#
loop_
_entity.id
_entity.type
_entity.pdbx_description
1 polymer ?
#
loop_
_entity_poly.entity_id
_entity_poly.type
_entity_poly.pdbx_seq_one_letter_code
_entity_poly.pdbx_strand_id
1 'polypeptide(L)' 'MRSTFKLLFYINRNKVRSDGTTAVLCRISIDGKKS' A
#
# COMPACT_ATOMS: atom_id res chain seq x y z
N MET A 1 16.76 -19.75 -3.39
CA MET A 1 16.57 -18.32 -3.03
C MET A 1 15.09 -18.08 -2.85
N ARG A 2 14.61 -17.79 -1.63
CA ARG A 2 13.18 -17.53 -1.38
C ARG A 2 12.92 -16.04 -1.53
N SER A 3 12.46 -15.61 -2.70
CA SER A 3 11.93 -14.25 -2.85
C SER A 3 10.69 -14.11 -1.97
N THR A 4 10.61 -13.01 -1.23
CA THR A 4 9.41 -12.68 -0.43
C THR A 4 8.78 -11.42 -0.99
N PHE A 5 7.62 -11.59 -1.63
CA PHE A 5 6.78 -10.48 -2.07
C PHE A 5 5.76 -10.16 -0.99
N LYS A 6 5.71 -8.89 -0.56
CA LYS A 6 4.68 -8.38 0.36
C LYS A 6 4.06 -7.12 -0.20
N LEU A 7 2.73 -7.09 -0.18
CA LEU A 7 1.92 -5.93 -0.55
C LEU A 7 1.10 -5.50 0.67
N LEU A 8 1.29 -4.27 1.12
CA LEU A 8 0.53 -3.68 2.22
C LEU A 8 -0.29 -2.51 1.68
N PHE A 9 -1.61 -2.61 1.83
CA PHE A 9 -2.54 -1.54 1.48
C PHE A 9 -2.83 -0.67 2.69
N TYR A 10 -2.81 0.64 2.51
CA TYR A 10 -3.20 1.63 3.49
C TYR A 10 -4.24 2.58 2.89
N ILE A 11 -5.29 2.84 3.67
CA ILE A 11 -6.37 3.75 3.30
C ILE A 11 -6.54 4.75 4.44
N ASN A 12 -6.43 6.03 4.12
CA ASN A 12 -6.76 7.08 5.08
C ASN A 12 -8.26 7.43 4.98
N ARG A 13 -9.07 6.84 5.87
CA ARG A 13 -10.52 7.07 5.91
C ARG A 13 -10.92 8.50 6.31
N ASN A 14 -9.99 9.30 6.84
CA ASN A 14 -10.23 10.71 7.12
C ASN A 14 -10.01 11.61 5.89
N LYS A 15 -9.47 11.06 4.79
CA LYS A 15 -9.21 11.79 3.53
C LYS A 15 -10.00 11.19 2.37
N VAL A 16 -11.31 11.12 2.54
CA VAL A 16 -12.26 10.73 1.49
C VAL A 16 -12.62 11.98 0.68
N ARG A 17 -12.56 11.88 -0.65
CA ARG A 17 -13.00 12.95 -1.56
C ARG A 17 -14.53 13.06 -1.53
N SER A 18 -15.07 14.20 -1.95
CA SER A 18 -16.51 14.45 -2.00
C SER A 18 -17.28 13.52 -2.96
N ASP A 19 -16.58 12.90 -3.91
CA ASP A 19 -17.11 11.88 -4.83
C ASP A 19 -17.14 10.46 -4.21
N GLY A 20 -16.77 10.31 -2.95
CA GLY A 20 -16.73 9.03 -2.23
C GLY A 20 -15.47 8.20 -2.48
N THR A 21 -14.52 8.68 -3.29
CA THR A 21 -13.28 7.96 -3.58
C THR A 21 -12.16 8.31 -2.58
N THR A 22 -11.18 7.42 -2.42
CA THR A 22 -10.00 7.64 -1.57
C THR A 22 -8.77 7.02 -2.23
N ALA A 23 -7.64 7.70 -2.13
CA ALA A 23 -6.38 7.15 -2.59
C ALA A 23 -5.94 5.96 -1.71
N VAL A 24 -5.69 4.82 -2.35
CA VAL A 24 -5.04 3.67 -1.70
C VAL A 24 -3.53 3.84 -1.83
N LEU A 25 -2.82 3.81 -0.71
CA LEU A 25 -1.37 3.81 -0.68
C LEU A 25 -0.87 2.37 -0.55
N CYS A 26 0.08 1.99 -1.39
CA CYS A 26 0.62 0.64 -1.43
C CYS A 26 2.11 0.66 -1.10
N ARG A 27 2.55 -0.19 -0.16
CA ARG A 27 3.97 -0.50 0.00
C ARG A 27 4.25 -1.86 -0.63
N ILE A 28 5.14 -1.87 -1.62
CA ILE A 28 5.66 -3.08 -2.24
C ILE A 28 7.05 -3.34 -1.64
N SER A 29 7.31 -4.57 -1.22
CA SER A 29 8.65 -5.00 -0.81
C SER A 29 9.01 -6.28 -1.54
N ILE A 30 10.19 -6.25 -2.15
CA ILE A 30 10.76 -7.37 -2.90
C ILE A 30 12.02 -7.79 -2.14
N ASP A 31 12.13 -9.08 -1.82
CA ASP A 31 13.27 -9.68 -1.14
C ASP A 31 13.61 -9.06 0.22
N GLY A 32 12.62 -8.51 0.91
CA GLY A 32 12.80 -7.86 2.22
C GLY A 32 13.60 -6.56 2.17
N LYS A 33 14.02 -6.08 0.99
CA LYS A 33 14.60 -4.74 0.84
C LYS A 33 13.49 -3.71 1.09
N LYS A 34 13.63 -3.00 2.20
CA LYS A 34 12.79 -1.85 2.52
C LYS A 34 13.22 -0.73 1.58
N SER A 35 12.41 -0.40 0.56
CA SER A 35 12.40 0.96 0.01
C SER A 35 12.09 1.97 1.10
#